data_AF-A0A927AWV3-F1
#
_entry.id   AF-A0A927AWV3-F1
#
_cell.length_a   1.000
_cell.length_b   1.000
_cell.length_c   1.000
_cell.angle_alpha   90.00
_cell.angle_beta   90.00
_cell.angle_gamma   90.00
#
_symmetry.space_group_name_H-M   'P 1'
#
loop_
_entity.id
_entity.type
_entity.pdbx_description
1 polymer ?
#
loop_
_entity_poly.entity_id
_entity_poly.type
_entity_poly.pdbx_seq_one_letter_code
_entity_poly.pdbx_strand_id
1 'polypeptide(L)'
;MQPIIKILFCIPLIINGLISTFYFVMTFYSLLFPPGPAYTAREGIPFLLGCATILGLLWWAYWLAILHTKPGAGFGVLALSYLAWPVLLLILFLLGGSKGWH
;
A
#
# COMPACT_ATOMS: atom_id res chain seq x y z
N MET A 1 18.67 13.10 13.82
CA MET A 1 18.84 11.92 12.94
C MET A 1 19.98 12.19 11.98
N GLN A 2 20.98 11.30 11.92
CA GLN A 2 22.11 11.45 10.99
C GLN A 2 21.60 11.44 9.53
N PRO A 3 22.20 12.22 8.62
CA PRO A 3 21.75 12.33 7.23
C PRO A 3 21.72 10.99 6.50
N ILE A 4 22.66 10.10 6.79
CA ILE A 4 22.73 8.74 6.23
C ILE A 4 21.47 7.93 6.56
N ILE A 5 21.01 7.97 7.82
CA ILE A 5 19.83 7.21 8.25
C ILE A 5 18.57 7.75 7.57
N LYS A 6 18.49 9.07 7.34
CA LYS A 6 17.35 9.67 6.60
C LYS A 6 17.29 9.15 5.17
N ILE A 7 18.43 9.04 4.49
CA ILE A 7 18.50 8.51 3.12
C ILE A 7 18.08 7.04 3.10
N LEU A 8 18.61 6.23 4.02
CA LEU A 8 18.27 4.81 4.14
C LEU A 8 16.78 4.58 4.44
N PHE A 9 16.13 5.52 5.13
CA PHE A 9 14.69 5.48 5.37
C PHE A 9 13.86 5.97 4.17
N CYS A 10 14.28 7.07 3.53
CA CYS A 10 13.55 7.67 2.42
C CYS A 10 13.49 6.78 1.18
N ILE A 11 14.55 6.04 0.86
CA ILE A 11 14.59 5.15 -0.32
C ILE A 11 13.45 4.12 -0.29
N PRO A 12 13.34 3.23 0.72
CA PRO A 12 12.25 2.26 0.80
C PRO A 12 10.88 2.94 0.95
N LEU A 13 10.78 4.06 1.66
CA LEU A 13 9.54 4.81 1.79
C LEU A 13 9.02 5.32 0.43
N ILE A 14 9.90 5.90 -0.40
CA ILE A 14 9.56 6.39 -1.73
C ILE A 14 9.19 5.23 -2.66
N ILE A 15 9.96 4.15 -2.66
CA ILE A 15 9.68 2.98 -3.49
C ILE A 15 8.31 2.39 -3.14
N ASN A 16 8.04 2.16 -1.85
CA ASN A 16 6.77 1.61 -1.41
C ASN A 16 5.61 2.58 -1.68
N GLY A 17 5.85 3.89 -1.52
CA GLY A 17 4.89 4.95 -1.84
C GLY A 17 4.53 4.98 -3.33
N LEU A 18 5.51 4.88 -4.22
CA LEU A 18 5.29 4.85 -5.68
C LEU A 18 4.48 3.61 -6.08
N ILE A 19 4.85 2.43 -5.58
CA ILE A 19 4.14 1.18 -5.88
C ILE A 19 2.69 1.26 -5.38
N SER A 20 2.48 1.66 -4.12
CA SER A 20 1.14 1.74 -3.51
C SER A 20 0.27 2.78 -4.23
N THR A 21 0.85 3.93 -4.59
CA THR A 21 0.14 4.99 -5.33
C THR A 21 -0.24 4.50 -6.72
N PHE A 22 0.67 3.84 -7.44
CA PHE A 22 0.39 3.28 -8.76
C PHE A 22 -0.79 2.30 -8.72
N TYR A 23 -0.77 1.32 -7.81
CA TYR A 23 -1.85 0.36 -7.68
C TYR A 23 -3.17 1.00 -7.21
N PHE A 24 -3.10 1.97 -6.30
CA PHE A 24 -4.27 2.73 -5.87
C PHE A 24 -4.92 3.46 -7.05
N VAL A 25 -4.15 4.24 -7.83
CA VAL A 25 -4.66 5.02 -8.96
C VAL A 25 -5.22 4.11 -10.05
N MET A 26 -4.52 3.02 -10.39
CA MET A 26 -4.99 2.07 -11.41
C MET A 26 -6.29 1.38 -10.98
N THR A 27 -6.41 1.00 -9.70
CA THR A 27 -7.63 0.36 -9.18
C THR A 27 -8.77 1.36 -9.10
N PHE A 28 -8.49 2.59 -8.63
CA PHE A 28 -9.48 3.66 -8.58
C PHE A 28 -10.03 3.97 -9.96
N TYR A 29 -9.14 4.12 -10.94
CA TYR A 29 -9.52 4.37 -12.34
C TYR A 29 -10.34 3.21 -12.91
N SER A 30 -9.94 1.96 -12.64
CA SER A 30 -10.67 0.77 -13.07
C SER A 30 -12.05 0.61 -12.39
N LEU A 31 -12.24 1.17 -11.20
CA LEU A 31 -13.55 1.24 -10.54
C LEU A 31 -14.47 2.31 -11.15
N LEU A 32 -13.90 3.45 -11.57
CA LEU A 32 -14.65 4.52 -12.22
C LEU A 32 -14.99 4.20 -13.69
N PHE A 33 -14.05 3.57 -14.39
CA PHE A 33 -14.14 3.19 -15.80
C PHE A 33 -13.85 1.70 -15.94
N PRO A 34 -14.81 0.82 -15.61
CA PRO A 34 -14.60 -0.62 -15.64
C PRO A 34 -14.25 -1.08 -17.06
N PRO A 35 -13.08 -1.72 -17.27
CA PRO A 35 -12.63 -2.13 -18.60
C PRO A 35 -13.42 -3.34 -19.16
N GLY A 36 -14.33 -3.93 -18.39
CA GLY A 36 -15.21 -5.01 -18.83
C GLY A 36 -16.08 -5.60 -17.73
N PRO A 37 -17.03 -6.49 -18.07
CA PRO A 37 -18.01 -7.08 -17.14
C PRO A 37 -17.39 -8.03 -16.10
N ALA A 38 -16.14 -8.46 -16.31
CA ALA A 38 -15.38 -9.26 -15.35
C ALA A 38 -14.89 -8.44 -14.14
N TYR A 39 -14.80 -7.11 -14.27
CA TYR A 39 -14.30 -6.24 -13.20
C TYR A 39 -15.38 -6.02 -12.14
N THR A 40 -15.32 -6.82 -11.08
CA THR A 40 -16.27 -6.73 -9.97
C THR A 40 -15.80 -5.76 -8.91
N ALA A 41 -16.57 -4.69 -8.66
CA ALA A 41 -16.32 -3.71 -7.60
C ALA A 41 -16.11 -4.34 -6.21
N ARG A 42 -16.65 -5.55 -6.00
CA ARG A 42 -16.47 -6.39 -4.81
C ARG A 42 -15.01 -6.71 -4.49
N GLU A 43 -14.14 -6.83 -5.49
CA GLU A 43 -12.71 -7.13 -5.33
C GLU A 43 -11.87 -5.85 -5.37
N GLY A 44 -12.28 -4.88 -6.20
CA GLY A 44 -11.55 -3.61 -6.34
C GLY A 44 -11.62 -2.72 -5.10
N ILE A 45 -12.75 -2.64 -4.40
CA ILE A 45 -12.92 -1.82 -3.18
C ILE A 45 -11.98 -2.26 -2.04
N PRO A 46 -11.92 -3.54 -1.65
CA PRO A 46 -11.02 -3.97 -0.58
C PRO A 46 -9.54 -3.80 -0.94
N PHE A 47 -9.17 -4.01 -2.22
CA PHE A 47 -7.81 -3.71 -2.68
C PHE A 47 -7.48 -2.22 -2.61
N LEU A 48 -8.41 -1.36 -3.02
CA LEU A 48 -8.28 0.09 -2.93
C LEU A 48 -8.11 0.55 -1.47
N LEU A 49 -8.93 0.05 -0.55
CA LEU A 49 -8.85 0.34 0.88
C LEU A 49 -7.52 -0.10 1.48
N GLY A 50 -7.03 -1.26 1.08
CA GLY A 50 -5.76 -1.76 1.55
C GLY A 50 -4.57 -0.94 1.01
N CYS A 51 -4.58 -0.54 -0.27
CA CYS A 51 -3.60 0.41 -0.82
C CYS A 51 -3.66 1.77 -0.09
N ALA A 52 -4.85 2.29 0.21
CA ALA A 52 -5.02 3.50 1.00
C ALA A 52 -4.44 3.37 2.41
N THR A 53 -4.61 2.19 3.03
CA THR A 53 -4.02 1.89 4.35
C THR A 53 -2.50 1.88 4.28
N ILE A 54 -1.91 1.28 3.24
CA ILE A 54 -0.44 1.28 3.04
C ILE A 54 0.07 2.72 2.88
N LEU A 55 -0.60 3.55 2.07
CA LEU A 55 -0.25 4.97 1.93
C LEU A 55 -0.38 5.74 3.25
N GLY A 56 -1.42 5.47 4.05
CA GLY A 56 -1.58 6.04 5.38
C GLY A 56 -0.47 5.64 6.34
N LEU A 57 -0.06 4.37 6.34
CA LEU A 57 1.08 3.88 7.12
C LEU A 57 2.39 4.52 6.68
N LEU A 58 2.61 4.70 5.36
CA LEU A 58 3.80 5.37 4.84
C LEU A 58 3.85 6.84 5.23
N TRP A 59 2.73 7.55 5.15
CA TRP A 59 2.62 8.92 5.66
C TRP A 59 2.93 8.98 7.16
N TRP A 60 2.40 8.04 7.94
CA TRP A 60 2.64 7.98 9.37
C TRP A 60 4.09 7.65 9.71
N ALA A 61 4.73 6.76 8.95
CA ALA A 61 6.14 6.43 9.06
C ALA A 61 7.01 7.66 8.79
N TYR A 62 6.70 8.43 7.73
CA TYR A 62 7.35 9.71 7.42
C TYR A 62 7.18 10.72 8.56
N TRP A 63 5.95 10.89 9.05
CA TRP A 63 5.62 11.79 10.15
C TRP A 63 6.43 11.47 11.42
N LEU A 64 6.53 10.19 11.77
CA LEU A 64 7.30 9.74 12.95
C LEU A 64 8.81 9.89 12.77
N ALA A 65 9.36 9.44 11.64
CA ALA A 65 10.80 9.42 11.40
C ALA A 65 11.38 10.82 11.18
N ILE A 66 10.69 11.66 10.39
CA ILE A 66 11.22 12.93 9.92
C ILE A 66 10.75 14.10 10.78
N LEU A 67 9.44 14.20 11.06
CA LEU A 67 8.86 15.36 11.74
C LEU A 67 8.98 15.26 13.27
N HIS A 68 8.75 14.08 13.83
CA HIS A 68 8.91 13.84 15.28
C HIS A 68 10.28 13.30 15.69
N THR A 69 11.21 13.11 14.74
CA THR A 69 12.58 12.64 15.01
C THR A 69 12.65 11.31 15.79
N LYS A 70 11.64 10.44 15.65
CA LYS A 70 11.58 9.10 16.25
C LYS A 70 11.84 8.03 15.18
N PRO A 71 13.10 7.84 14.74
CA PRO A 71 13.42 6.98 13.59
C PRO A 71 13.04 5.52 13.85
N GLY A 72 13.26 4.98 15.06
CA GLY A 72 12.91 3.59 15.37
C GLY A 72 11.43 3.29 15.19
N ALA A 73 10.55 4.18 15.65
CA ALA A 73 9.10 4.06 15.44
C ALA A 73 8.74 4.17 13.95
N GLY A 74 9.38 5.11 13.22
CA GLY A 74 9.17 5.25 11.78
C GLY A 74 9.60 4.01 10.98
N PHE A 75 10.75 3.41 11.28
CA PHE A 75 11.19 2.15 10.67
C PHE A 75 10.23 1.00 11.00
N GLY A 76 9.70 0.95 12.22
CA GLY A 76 8.68 -0.02 12.60
C GLY A 76 7.41 0.10 11.75
N VAL A 77 6.88 1.32 11.60
CA VAL A 77 5.69 1.55 10.77
C VAL A 77 5.97 1.31 9.29
N LEU A 78 7.17 1.64 8.80
CA LEU A 78 7.59 1.31 7.45
C LEU A 78 7.62 -0.21 7.23
N ALA A 79 8.16 -0.99 8.17
CA ALA A 79 8.15 -2.45 8.10
C ALA A 79 6.71 -3.01 8.09
N LEU A 80 5.81 -2.45 8.92
CA LEU A 80 4.39 -2.82 8.89
C LEU A 80 3.74 -2.53 7.53
N SER A 81 4.10 -1.43 6.86
CA SER A 81 3.60 -1.11 5.52
C SER A 81 4.04 -2.13 4.46
N TYR A 82 5.19 -2.78 4.63
CA TYR A 82 5.62 -3.89 3.78
C TYR A 82 4.86 -5.18 4.08
N LEU A 83 4.60 -5.47 5.36
CA LEU A 83 3.83 -6.65 5.77
C LEU A 83 2.35 -6.56 5.37
N ALA A 84 1.82 -5.35 5.17
CA ALA A 84 0.47 -5.15 4.68
C ALA A 84 0.26 -5.68 3.24
N TRP A 85 1.31 -5.72 2.40
CA TRP A 85 1.21 -6.25 1.03
C TRP A 85 0.84 -7.74 0.97
N PRO A 86 1.53 -8.67 1.67
CA PRO A 86 1.11 -10.07 1.75
C PRO A 86 -0.33 -10.25 2.25
N VAL A 87 -0.74 -9.47 3.26
CA VAL A 87 -2.10 -9.52 3.82
C VAL A 87 -3.13 -9.08 2.78
N LEU A 88 -2.83 -8.01 2.04
CA LEU A 88 -3.64 -7.49 0.96
C LEU A 88 -3.81 -8.51 -0.19
N LEU A 89 -2.72 -9.17 -0.57
CA LEU A 89 -2.73 -10.23 -1.59
C LEU A 89 -3.51 -11.45 -1.11
N LEU A 90 -3.41 -11.82 0.17
CA LEU A 90 -4.20 -12.90 0.75
C LEU A 90 -5.69 -12.58 0.73
N ILE A 91 -6.09 -11.36 1.11
CA ILE A 91 -7.49 -10.91 1.05
C ILE A 91 -8.01 -10.97 -0.39
N LEU A 92 -7.22 -10.48 -1.35
CA LEU A 92 -7.55 -10.59 -2.77
C LEU A 92 -7.72 -12.05 -3.22
N PHE A 93 -6.81 -12.94 -2.81
CA PHE A 93 -6.88 -14.35 -3.16
C PHE A 93 -8.15 -15.01 -2.60
N LEU A 94 -8.49 -14.73 -1.34
CA LEU A 94 -9.70 -15.24 -0.70
C LEU A 94 -10.99 -14.71 -1.33
N LEU A 95 -10.97 -13.47 -1.84
CA LEU A 95 -12.13 -12.84 -2.49
C LEU A 95 -12.26 -13.21 -3.97
N GLY A 96 -11.13 -13.33 -4.68
CA GLY A 96 -11.04 -13.65 -6.11
C GLY A 96 -11.11 -15.14 -6.44
N GLY A 97 -10.80 -16.02 -5.47
CA GLY A 97 -10.91 -17.48 -5.62
C GLY A 97 -12.32 -18.02 -5.90
N SER A 98 -13.35 -17.14 -5.93
CA SER A 98 -14.72 -17.50 -6.29
C SER A 98 -14.99 -17.51 -7.80
N LYS A 99 -14.06 -17.04 -8.65
CA LYS A 99 -14.18 -17.15 -10.11
C LYS A 99 -13.11 -18.11 -10.63
N GLY A 100 -13.53 -19.37 -10.71
CA GLY A 100 -12.75 -20.46 -11.26
C GLY A 100 -12.24 -20.18 -12.67
N TRP A 101 -11.13 -20.83 -12.96
CA TRP A 101 -10.70 -21.12 -14.32
C TRP A 101 -11.84 -21.86 -15.04
N HIS A 102 -12.54 -21.19 -15.93
CA HIS A 102 -13.44 -21.78 -16.91
C HIS A 102 -13.36 -21.00 -18.21
#